data_AF-A0A497HAN2-F1
#
_entry.id   AF-A0A497HAN2-F1
#
_cell.length_a   1.000
_cell.length_b   1.000
_cell.length_c   1.000
_cell.angle_alpha   90.00
_cell.angle_beta   90.00
_cell.angle_gamma   90.00
#
_symmetry.space_group_name_H-M   'P 1'
#
loop_
_entity.id
_entity.type
_entity.pdbx_description
1 polymer ?
#
loop_
_entity_poly.entity_id
_entity_poly.type
_entity_poly.pdbx_seq_one_letter_code
_entity_poly.pdbx_strand_id
1 'polypeptide(L)'
;MIFRKLGDYKPAIRHQIDLRKALSLMNPKPDFERFIQILLSEYNYDITPNQIIKGRCSEHEVDAVARKDGITYIVEIKHHFNYHMPTGLDIPRIARAVFEDITEGFKLGLNNLRVDKAMIICKVFRTC
;
A
#
# COMPACT_ATOMS: atom_id res chain seq x y z
N MET A 1 -26.14 4.44 15.20
CA MET A 1 -27.24 5.38 15.52
C MET A 1 -26.96 6.22 16.78
N ILE A 2 -26.37 5.65 17.83
CA ILE A 2 -26.06 6.34 19.11
C ILE A 2 -24.98 7.43 18.97
N PHE A 3 -23.84 7.16 18.34
CA PHE A 3 -22.75 8.14 18.14
C PHE A 3 -23.17 9.37 17.32
N ARG A 4 -24.09 9.21 16.36
CA ARG A 4 -24.63 10.32 15.56
C ARG A 4 -25.42 11.31 16.41
N LYS A 5 -26.26 10.81 17.34
CA LYS A 5 -27.02 11.66 18.27
C LYS A 5 -26.13 12.25 19.38
N LEU A 6 -25.15 11.49 19.89
CA LEU A 6 -24.17 12.00 20.86
C LEU A 6 -23.27 13.10 20.29
N GLY A 7 -23.03 13.05 18.97
CA GLY A 7 -22.27 14.06 18.24
C GLY A 7 -22.88 15.46 18.28
N ASP A 8 -24.18 15.59 18.54
CA ASP A 8 -24.86 16.89 18.67
C ASP A 8 -24.55 17.55 20.02
N TYR A 9 -24.17 16.75 21.04
CA TYR A 9 -23.81 17.23 22.38
C TYR A 9 -22.29 17.35 22.57
N LYS A 10 -21.51 16.48 21.92
CA LYS A 10 -20.04 16.54 21.88
C LYS A 10 -19.55 16.31 20.45
N PRO A 11 -19.11 17.36 19.74
CA PRO A 11 -18.65 17.26 18.35
C PRO A 11 -17.58 16.19 18.13
N ALA A 12 -16.69 16.00 19.12
CA ALA A 12 -15.64 14.98 19.11
C ALA A 12 -16.18 13.53 18.92
N ILE A 13 -17.40 13.26 19.40
CA ILE A 13 -18.03 11.92 19.29
C ILE A 13 -18.51 11.64 17.85
N ARG A 14 -18.69 12.66 17.00
CA ARG A 14 -19.00 12.45 15.58
C ARG A 14 -17.89 11.72 14.82
N HIS A 15 -16.66 11.81 15.33
CA HIS A 15 -15.49 11.13 14.76
C HIS A 15 -15.29 9.71 15.31
N GLN A 16 -16.07 9.29 16.33
CA GLN A 16 -16.09 7.90 16.77
C GLN A 16 -16.95 7.07 15.80
N ILE A 17 -16.26 6.45 14.85
CA ILE A 17 -16.82 5.56 13.85
C ILE A 17 -16.07 4.23 13.89
N ASP A 18 -16.71 3.17 13.39
CA ASP A 18 -16.06 1.87 13.28
C ASP A 18 -14.78 1.98 12.46
N LEU A 19 -13.73 1.22 12.85
CA LEU A 19 -12.41 1.26 12.19
C LEU A 19 -12.53 1.11 10.66
N ARG A 20 -13.40 0.21 10.19
CA ARG A 20 -13.68 0.03 8.76
C ARG A 20 -14.14 1.33 8.09
N LYS A 21 -14.97 2.13 8.77
CA LYS A 21 -15.46 3.41 8.26
C LYS A 21 -14.40 4.50 8.34
N ALA A 22 -13.59 4.53 9.40
CA ALA A 22 -12.45 5.45 9.49
C ALA A 22 -11.44 5.23 8.36
N LEU A 23 -11.05 3.97 8.16
CA LEU A 23 -10.23 3.57 7.01
C LEU A 23 -10.93 3.95 5.70
N SER A 24 -12.27 3.79 5.61
CA SER A 24 -13.10 4.16 4.43
C SER A 24 -12.98 5.62 4.01
N LEU A 25 -12.82 6.53 4.96
CA LEU A 25 -12.86 7.97 4.75
C LEU A 25 -11.48 8.62 4.57
N MET A 26 -10.39 7.87 4.78
CA MET A 26 -9.04 8.38 4.50
C MET A 26 -8.84 8.64 3.01
N ASN A 27 -8.10 9.71 2.71
CA ASN A 27 -7.71 10.00 1.34
C ASN A 27 -6.72 8.91 0.84
N PRO A 28 -6.87 8.45 -0.42
CA PRO A 28 -6.01 7.44 -1.04
C PRO A 28 -4.52 7.79 -0.94
N LYS A 29 -4.19 9.03 -1.27
CA LYS A 29 -2.86 9.63 -1.15
C LYS A 29 -3.05 11.04 -0.56
N PRO A 30 -2.16 11.51 0.33
CA PRO A 30 -1.04 10.79 0.96
C PRO A 30 -1.43 10.01 2.23
N ASP A 31 -2.64 10.22 2.75
CA ASP A 31 -3.01 9.80 4.11
C ASP A 31 -2.97 8.28 4.32
N PHE A 32 -3.56 7.52 3.40
CA PHE A 32 -3.59 6.05 3.51
C PHE A 32 -2.21 5.42 3.30
N GLU A 33 -1.41 5.93 2.37
CA GLU A 33 -0.02 5.48 2.17
C GLU A 33 0.81 5.71 3.41
N ARG A 34 0.70 6.92 3.99
CA ARG A 34 1.42 7.26 5.22
C ARG A 34 0.99 6.38 6.39
N PHE A 35 -0.31 6.10 6.51
CA PHE A 35 -0.82 5.17 7.51
C PHE A 35 -0.22 3.77 7.37
N ILE A 36 -0.16 3.22 6.14
CA ILE A 36 0.43 1.90 5.89
C ILE A 36 1.94 1.89 6.18
N GLN A 37 2.66 2.95 5.83
CA GLN A 37 4.08 3.08 6.17
C GLN A 37 4.28 3.05 7.68
N ILE A 38 3.54 3.86 8.45
CA ILE A 38 3.62 3.85 9.91
C ILE A 38 3.30 2.46 10.46
N LEU A 39 2.23 1.83 9.97
CA LEU A 39 1.82 0.49 10.39
C LEU A 39 2.96 -0.52 10.19
N LEU A 40 3.55 -0.57 9.00
CA LEU A 40 4.65 -1.48 8.71
C LEU A 40 5.89 -1.15 9.57
N SER A 41 6.19 0.12 9.86
CA SER A 41 7.28 0.50 10.75
C SER A 41 7.07 -0.01 12.17
N GLU A 42 5.84 0.06 12.70
CA GLU A 42 5.48 -0.53 14.00
C GLU A 42 5.65 -2.07 14.02
N TYR A 43 5.52 -2.72 12.86
CA TYR A 43 5.82 -4.16 12.70
C TYR A 43 7.30 -4.46 12.45
N ASN A 44 8.21 -3.52 12.73
CA ASN A 44 9.66 -3.62 12.55
C ASN A 44 10.11 -3.81 11.10
N TYR A 45 9.40 -3.21 10.14
CA TYR A 45 9.92 -3.06 8.78
C TYR A 45 10.71 -1.76 8.68
N ASP A 46 11.91 -1.82 8.08
CA ASP A 46 12.62 -0.64 7.60
C ASP A 46 12.00 -0.20 6.27
N ILE A 47 11.48 1.02 6.20
CA ILE A 47 10.66 1.48 5.07
C ILE A 47 11.27 2.70 4.43
N THR A 48 11.44 2.60 3.12
CA THR A 48 11.81 3.72 2.25
C THR A 48 10.62 4.07 1.35
N PRO A 49 9.91 5.19 1.60
CA PRO A 49 8.74 5.57 0.80
C PRO A 49 9.12 6.10 -0.59
N ASN A 50 8.17 6.06 -1.53
CA ASN A 50 8.22 6.70 -2.85
C ASN A 50 9.55 6.51 -3.59
N GLN A 51 9.78 5.30 -4.09
CA GLN A 51 11.02 4.95 -4.78
C GLN A 51 10.78 4.83 -6.28
N ILE A 52 11.61 5.51 -7.07
CA ILE A 52 11.68 5.28 -8.51
C ILE A 52 12.81 4.27 -8.76
N ILE A 53 12.47 3.11 -9.30
CA ILE A 53 13.40 2.00 -9.49
C ILE A 53 13.47 1.68 -10.99
N LYS A 54 14.69 1.66 -11.53
CA LYS A 54 14.92 1.32 -12.92
C LYS A 54 14.87 -0.19 -13.13
N GLY A 55 13.83 -0.65 -13.82
CA GLY A 55 13.74 -2.02 -14.32
C GLY A 55 14.55 -2.23 -15.59
N ARG A 56 14.42 -3.41 -16.18
CA ARG A 56 15.03 -3.71 -17.48
C ARG A 56 14.33 -2.93 -18.61
N CYS A 57 13.01 -2.85 -18.58
CA CYS A 57 12.20 -2.27 -19.65
C CYS A 57 11.86 -0.80 -19.40
N SER A 58 11.52 -0.45 -18.15
CA SER A 58 11.12 0.92 -17.79
C SER A 58 11.45 1.26 -16.34
N GLU A 59 11.33 2.54 -15.99
CA GLU A 59 11.35 2.98 -14.60
C GLU A 59 9.98 2.77 -13.97
N HIS A 60 9.97 2.26 -12.75
CA HIS A 60 8.76 1.96 -11.99
C HIS A 60 8.75 2.80 -10.71
N GLU A 61 7.66 3.54 -10.50
CA GLU A 61 7.38 4.19 -9.23
C GLU A 61 6.72 3.18 -8.30
N VAL A 62 7.36 2.94 -7.15
CA VAL A 62 6.88 2.02 -6.11
C VAL A 62 6.52 2.85 -4.87
N ASP A 63 5.32 2.64 -4.33
CA ASP A 63 4.82 3.43 -3.19
C ASP A 63 5.72 3.31 -1.95
N ALA A 64 6.30 2.12 -1.69
CA ALA A 64 7.35 1.94 -0.71
C ALA A 64 8.22 0.70 -0.95
N VAL A 65 9.45 0.74 -0.44
CA VAL A 65 10.31 -0.44 -0.28
C VAL A 65 10.39 -0.77 1.21
N ALA A 66 10.03 -1.98 1.59
CA ALA A 66 10.08 -2.45 2.97
C ALA A 66 11.13 -3.56 3.14
N ARG A 67 11.94 -3.50 4.19
CA ARG A 67 12.97 -4.50 4.50
C ARG A 67 12.73 -5.08 5.88
N LYS A 68 12.79 -6.40 5.99
CA LYS A 68 12.68 -7.11 7.27
C LYS A 68 13.37 -8.47 7.18
N ASP A 69 14.14 -8.82 8.20
CA ASP A 69 14.84 -10.11 8.30
C ASP A 69 15.70 -10.46 7.08
N GLY A 70 16.33 -9.44 6.46
CA GLY A 70 17.13 -9.59 5.24
C GLY A 70 16.33 -9.80 3.95
N ILE A 71 15.00 -9.74 4.01
CA ILE A 71 14.08 -9.84 2.87
C ILE A 71 13.63 -8.43 2.49
N THR A 72 13.74 -8.11 1.20
CA THR A 72 13.28 -6.84 0.62
C THR A 72 11.97 -7.04 -0.13
N TYR A 73 11.00 -6.19 0.20
CA TYR A 73 9.67 -6.15 -0.37
C TYR A 73 9.47 -4.86 -1.16
N ILE A 74 8.95 -4.97 -2.38
CA ILE A 74 8.27 -3.82 -3.01
C ILE A 74 6.83 -3.79 -2.52
N VAL A 75 6.37 -2.63 -2.09
CA VAL A 75 5.03 -2.43 -1.52
C VAL A 75 4.23 -1.55 -2.47
N GLU A 76 3.12 -2.10 -2.94
CA GLU A 76 2.12 -1.39 -3.75
C GLU A 76 0.86 -1.17 -2.92
N ILE A 77 0.44 0.07 -2.78
CA ILE A 77 -0.69 0.49 -1.96
C ILE A 77 -1.82 0.91 -2.89
N LYS A 78 -2.81 0.02 -3.07
CA LYS A 78 -4.00 0.33 -3.87
C LYS A 78 -5.18 0.71 -2.98
N HIS A 79 -5.67 1.92 -3.18
CA HIS A 79 -6.87 2.43 -2.52
C HIS A 79 -8.01 2.62 -3.54
N HIS A 80 -8.93 1.67 -3.59
CA HIS A 80 -10.15 1.80 -4.41
C HIS A 80 -11.10 2.83 -3.79
N PHE A 81 -11.52 3.82 -4.57
CA PHE A 81 -12.56 4.79 -4.18
C PHE A 81 -13.97 4.20 -4.27
N ASN A 82 -14.18 3.27 -5.21
CA ASN A 82 -15.47 2.60 -5.43
C ASN A 82 -15.52 1.22 -4.77
N TYR A 83 -16.45 1.05 -3.83
CA TYR A 83 -16.69 -0.18 -3.05
C TYR A 83 -17.19 -1.38 -3.89
N HIS A 84 -17.55 -1.16 -5.16
CA HIS A 84 -18.23 -2.14 -6.02
C HIS A 84 -17.36 -2.79 -7.09
N MET A 85 -16.09 -2.41 -7.24
CA MET A 85 -15.19 -3.12 -8.15
C MET A 85 -14.30 -4.09 -7.37
N PRO A 86 -14.34 -5.40 -7.65
CA PRO A 86 -13.33 -6.32 -7.16
C PRO A 86 -11.95 -5.91 -7.71
N THR A 87 -10.91 -6.11 -6.90
CA THR A 87 -9.53 -6.09 -7.38
C THR A 87 -9.38 -7.23 -8.40
N GLY A 88 -9.51 -6.90 -9.69
CA GLY A 88 -9.35 -7.89 -10.75
C GLY A 88 -7.96 -8.51 -10.76
N LEU A 89 -7.80 -9.65 -11.44
CA LEU A 89 -6.52 -10.34 -11.61
C LEU A 89 -5.42 -9.46 -12.25
N ASP A 90 -5.78 -8.32 -12.83
CA ASP A 90 -4.84 -7.39 -13.44
C ASP A 90 -3.90 -6.75 -12.42
N ILE A 91 -4.35 -6.45 -11.20
CA ILE A 91 -3.48 -5.83 -10.18
C ILE A 91 -2.33 -6.76 -9.79
N PRO A 92 -2.56 -8.03 -9.39
CA PRO A 92 -1.46 -8.94 -9.10
C PRO A 92 -0.62 -9.26 -10.35
N ARG A 93 -1.20 -9.26 -11.56
CA ARG A 93 -0.44 -9.45 -12.81
C ARG A 93 0.51 -8.28 -13.08
N ILE A 94 0.04 -7.04 -12.91
CA ILE A 94 0.85 -5.83 -13.07
C ILE A 94 1.95 -5.80 -12.01
N ALA A 95 1.60 -6.02 -10.74
CA ALA A 95 2.59 -6.05 -9.66
C ALA A 95 3.66 -7.13 -9.90
N ARG A 96 3.27 -8.29 -10.43
CA ARG A 96 4.22 -9.34 -10.82
C ARG A 96 5.12 -8.90 -11.99
N ALA A 97 4.57 -8.26 -13.02
CA ALA A 97 5.36 -7.76 -14.13
C ALA A 97 6.39 -6.70 -13.68
N VAL A 98 5.98 -5.78 -12.79
CA VAL A 98 6.87 -4.79 -12.18
C VAL A 98 7.98 -5.46 -11.36
N PHE A 99 7.61 -6.44 -10.53
CA PHE A 99 8.58 -7.21 -9.74
C PHE A 99 9.62 -7.91 -10.63
N GLU A 100 9.17 -8.57 -11.69
CA GLU A 100 10.04 -9.27 -12.65
C GLU A 100 10.98 -8.27 -13.35
N ASP A 101 10.46 -7.13 -13.82
CA ASP A 101 11.25 -6.13 -14.53
C ASP A 101 12.31 -5.46 -13.63
N ILE A 102 11.97 -5.14 -12.37
CA ILE A 102 12.91 -4.61 -11.38
C ILE A 102 14.01 -5.64 -11.06
N THR A 103 13.63 -6.90 -10.89
CA THR A 103 14.56 -7.99 -10.58
C THR A 103 15.52 -8.25 -11.74
N GLU A 104 15.04 -8.17 -12.98
CA GLU A 104 15.89 -8.24 -14.17
C GLU A 104 16.80 -7.02 -14.29
N GLY A 105 16.30 -5.82 -13.98
CA GLY A 105 17.10 -4.60 -13.90
C GLY A 105 18.26 -4.73 -12.90
N PHE A 106 18.04 -5.39 -11.76
CA PHE A 106 19.08 -5.65 -10.77
C PHE A 106 20.16 -6.59 -11.33
N LYS A 107 19.77 -7.67 -12.02
CA LYS A 107 20.71 -8.62 -12.65
C LYS A 107 21.57 -7.96 -13.73
N LEU A 108 21.02 -6.97 -14.44
CA LEU A 108 21.72 -6.20 -15.47
C LEU A 108 22.56 -5.04 -14.89
N GLY A 109 22.53 -4.81 -13.56
CA GLY A 109 23.23 -3.70 -12.92
C GLY A 109 22.61 -2.32 -13.17
N LEU A 110 21.35 -2.27 -13.61
CA LEU A 110 20.61 -1.02 -13.84
C LEU A 110 20.09 -0.40 -12.54
N ASN A 111 19.93 -1.22 -11.50
CA ASN A 111 19.61 -0.80 -10.14
C ASN A 111 20.37 -1.65 -9.12
N ASN A 112 20.49 -1.14 -7.90
CA ASN A 112 21.21 -1.81 -6.80
C ASN A 112 20.27 -2.46 -5.78
N LEU A 113 18.99 -2.61 -6.10
CA LEU A 113 17.97 -3.11 -5.18
C LEU A 113 17.64 -4.57 -5.50
N ARG A 114 18.12 -5.49 -4.65
CA ARG A 114 17.65 -6.88 -4.70
C ARG A 114 16.27 -6.97 -4.06
N VAL A 115 15.24 -7.20 -4.86
CA VAL A 115 13.88 -7.42 -4.38
C VAL A 115 13.61 -8.92 -4.29
N ASP A 116 13.08 -9.38 -3.16
CA ASP A 116 12.80 -10.79 -2.91
C ASP A 116 11.31 -11.12 -3.09
N LYS A 117 10.42 -10.17 -2.73
CA LYS A 117 8.97 -10.37 -2.78
C LYS A 117 8.23 -9.07 -3.15
N ALA A 118 7.02 -9.21 -3.66
CA ALA A 118 6.07 -8.11 -3.82
C ALA A 118 4.95 -8.22 -2.79
N MET A 119 4.55 -7.09 -2.21
CA MET A 119 3.49 -6.97 -1.22
C MET A 119 2.44 -5.98 -1.75
N ILE A 120 1.21 -6.43 -1.89
CA ILE A 120 0.09 -5.61 -2.35
C ILE A 120 -0.84 -5.37 -1.17
N ILE A 121 -1.05 -4.11 -0.82
CA ILE A 121 -1.91 -3.72 0.30
C ILE A 121 -3.14 -3.01 -0.25
N CYS A 122 -4.30 -3.66 -0.09
CA CYS A 122 -5.59 -3.17 -0.57
C CYS A 122 -6.56 -3.01 0.59
N LYS A 123 -7.31 -1.90 0.57
CA LYS A 123 -8.37 -1.61 1.55
C LYS A 123 -9.64 -2.47 1.39
N VAL A 124 -9.87 -3.01 0.20
CA VAL A 124 -11.05 -3.84 -0.10
C VAL A 124 -10.57 -5.14 -0.74
N PHE A 125 -10.55 -6.20 0.05
CA PHE A 125 -10.46 -7.58 -0.44
C PHE A 125 -11.88 -8.16 -0.41
N ARG A 126 -12.59 -8.13 -1.54
CA ARG A 126 -13.56 -9.20 -1.80
C ARG A 126 -12.78 -10.27 -2.52
N THR A 127 -12.26 -11.22 -1.73
CA THR A 127 -11.74 -12.56 -2.07
C THR A 127 -11.15 -12.73 -3.47
N CYS A 128 -9.83 -13.02 -3.51
CA CYS A 128 -9.25 -13.83 -4.58
C CYS A 128 -9.99 -15.17 -4.72
#